data_AF-A0A353T5X5-F1
#
_entry.id   AF-A0A353T5X5-F1
#
_cell.length_a   1.000
_cell.length_b   1.000
_cell.length_c   1.000
_cell.angle_alpha   90.00
_cell.angle_beta   90.00
_cell.angle_gamma   90.00
#
_symmetry.space_group_name_H-M   'P 1'
#
loop_
_entity.id
_entity.type
_entity.pdbx_description
1 polymer ?
#
loop_
_entity_poly.entity_id
_entity_poly.type
_entity_poly.pdbx_seq_one_letter_code
_entity_poly.pdbx_strand_id
1 'polypeptide(L)' 'MSHFFAYLSRMKFIQRWGLMRNVSRENIQEHSLQVAMIAHNLAIVRNRFYGGSVDPQRVLLLAVYHEASEVITGD' A
#
# COMPACT_ATOMS: atom_id res chain seq x y z
N MET A 1 -3.53 20.15 -17.58
CA MET A 1 -2.90 18.80 -17.49
C MET A 1 -2.65 18.51 -16.01
N SER A 2 -2.97 17.30 -15.52
CA SER A 2 -2.78 16.95 -14.10
C SER A 2 -1.46 16.18 -13.91
N HIS A 3 -0.73 16.48 -12.84
CA HIS A 3 0.52 15.79 -12.48
C HIS A 3 0.31 14.61 -11.52
N PHE A 4 -0.94 14.28 -11.18
CA PHE A 4 -1.26 13.26 -10.18
C PHE A 4 -0.54 11.91 -10.39
N PHE A 5 -0.68 11.30 -11.58
CA PHE A 5 -0.02 10.03 -11.88
C PHE A 5 1.51 10.16 -12.05
N ALA A 6 2.01 11.34 -12.39
CA ALA A 6 3.45 11.58 -12.40
C ALA A 6 4.02 11.51 -10.97
N TYR A 7 3.31 12.04 -9.97
CA TYR A 7 3.68 11.86 -8.56
C TYR A 7 3.56 10.40 -8.12
N LEU A 8 2.46 9.71 -8.43
CA LEU A 8 2.30 8.29 -8.06
C LEU A 8 3.39 7.39 -8.65
N SER A 9 3.86 7.68 -9.88
CA SER A 9 4.96 6.92 -10.50
C SER A 9 6.29 7.01 -9.73
N ARG A 10 6.41 7.94 -8.77
CA ARG A 10 7.58 8.10 -7.90
C ARG A 10 7.58 7.18 -6.69
N MET A 11 6.50 6.48 -6.39
CA MET A 11 6.43 5.55 -5.24
C MET A 11 7.57 4.54 -5.24
N LYS A 12 7.96 3.98 -6.40
CA LYS A 12 9.14 3.09 -6.51
C LYS A 12 10.46 3.68 -6.02
N PHE A 13 10.58 5.00 -5.91
CA PHE A 13 11.82 5.67 -5.50
C PHE A 13 11.88 5.94 -4.00
N ILE A 14 10.77 5.86 -3.27
CA ILE A 14 10.76 6.05 -1.82
C ILE A 14 11.11 4.71 -1.16
N GLN A 15 12.27 4.65 -0.53
CA GLN A 15 12.82 3.45 0.10
C GLN A 15 12.41 3.39 1.57
N ARG A 16 12.00 2.21 2.02
CA ARG A 16 11.64 1.96 3.41
C ARG A 16 12.85 1.53 4.23
N TRP A 17 12.71 1.59 5.56
CA TRP A 17 13.69 1.06 6.51
C TRP A 17 15.05 1.77 6.43
N GLY A 18 15.04 3.09 6.24
CA GLY A 18 16.24 3.90 6.00
C GLY A 18 17.29 3.88 7.11
N LEU A 19 16.93 3.43 8.32
CA LEU A 19 17.82 3.36 9.49
C LEU A 19 18.51 2.00 9.68
N MET A 20 18.25 1.02 8.82
CA MET A 20 18.75 -0.36 8.98
C MET A 20 19.47 -0.87 7.73
N ARG A 21 20.37 -1.84 7.93
CA ARG A 21 20.97 -2.57 6.81
C ARG A 21 19.99 -3.62 6.29
N ASN A 22 19.45 -3.39 5.09
CA ASN A 22 18.54 -4.31 4.42
C ASN A 22 19.29 -5.29 3.51
N VAL A 23 18.97 -6.58 3.61
CA VAL A 23 19.47 -7.62 2.68
C VAL A 23 18.85 -7.42 1.29
N SER A 24 17.53 -7.17 1.26
CA SER A 24 16.81 -6.69 0.08
C SER A 24 16.14 -5.39 0.46
N ARG A 25 16.32 -4.35 -0.36
CA ARG A 25 15.63 -3.07 -0.14
C ARG A 25 14.16 -3.20 -0.56
N GLU A 26 13.29 -2.51 0.15
CA GLU A 26 11.86 -2.42 -0.12
C GLU A 26 11.51 -0.96 -0.41
N ASN A 27 10.70 -0.71 -1.43
CA ASN A 27 10.10 0.59 -1.69
C ASN A 27 8.60 0.61 -1.41
N ILE A 28 8.02 1.80 -1.26
CA ILE A 28 6.60 1.94 -0.86
C ILE A 28 5.63 1.44 -1.94
N GLN A 29 6.04 1.32 -3.21
CA GLN A 29 5.21 0.71 -4.25
C GLN A 29 5.10 -0.82 -4.05
N GLU A 30 6.21 -1.49 -3.73
CA GLU A 30 6.24 -2.92 -3.39
C GLU A 30 5.43 -3.18 -2.12
N HIS A 31 5.67 -2.37 -1.08
CA HIS A 31 4.95 -2.44 0.18
C HIS A 31 3.44 -2.27 -0.02
N SER A 32 3.02 -1.21 -0.70
CA SER A 32 1.60 -0.91 -0.93
C SER A 32 0.88 -2.04 -1.69
N LEU A 33 1.55 -2.70 -2.64
CA LEU A 33 0.97 -3.87 -3.32
C LEU A 33 0.77 -5.04 -2.34
N GLN A 34 1.76 -5.32 -1.49
CA GLN A 34 1.67 -6.39 -0.50
C GLN A 34 0.57 -6.09 0.53
N VAL A 35 0.48 -4.86 1.03
CA VAL A 35 -0.59 -4.41 1.94
C VAL A 35 -1.95 -4.57 1.28
N ALA A 36 -2.10 -4.20 0.01
CA ALA A 36 -3.36 -4.37 -0.71
C ALA A 36 -3.81 -5.83 -0.80
N MET A 37 -2.88 -6.75 -1.12
CA MET A 37 -3.16 -8.18 -1.15
C MET A 37 -3.56 -8.72 0.23
N ILE A 38 -2.81 -8.35 1.28
CA ILE A 38 -3.06 -8.81 2.65
C ILE A 38 -4.38 -8.24 3.17
N ALA A 39 -4.61 -6.94 3.04
CA ALA A 39 -5.81 -6.28 3.54
C ALA A 39 -7.09 -6.81 2.86
N HIS A 40 -7.03 -7.07 1.55
CA HIS A 40 -8.12 -7.72 0.82
C HIS A 40 -8.42 -9.12 1.37
N ASN A 41 -7.39 -9.93 1.59
CA ASN A 41 -7.55 -11.28 2.15
C ASN A 41 -8.11 -11.23 3.58
N LEU A 42 -7.65 -10.29 4.41
CA LEU A 42 -8.17 -10.09 5.76
C LEU A 42 -9.65 -9.66 5.74
N ALA A 43 -10.06 -8.83 4.78
CA ALA A 43 -11.47 -8.47 4.60
C ALA A 43 -12.33 -9.68 4.24
N ILE A 44 -11.85 -10.56 3.35
CA ILE A 44 -12.54 -11.82 3.02
C ILE A 44 -12.64 -12.73 4.26
N VAL A 45 -11.54 -12.91 4.98
CA VAL A 45 -11.49 -13.75 6.20
C VAL A 45 -12.47 -13.22 7.25
N ARG A 46 -12.48 -11.90 7.49
CA ARG A 46 -13.41 -11.25 8.43
C ARG A 46 -14.87 -11.54 8.07
N ASN A 47 -15.22 -11.38 6.80
CA ASN A 47 -16.60 -11.60 6.35
C ASN A 47 -16.99 -13.07 6.42
N ARG A 48 -16.08 -13.98 6.04
CA ARG A 48 -16.38 -15.41 5.93
C ARG A 48 -16.41 -16.14 7.27
N PHE A 49 -15.51 -15.78 8.19
CA PHE A 49 -15.30 -16.56 9.42
C PHE A 49 -15.69 -15.82 10.70
N TYR A 50 -15.85 -14.49 10.64
CA TYR A 50 -16.04 -13.65 11.83
C TYR A 50 -17.25 -12.72 11.75
N GLY A 51 -18.20 -13.00 10.85
CA GLY A 51 -19.45 -12.23 10.75
C GLY A 51 -19.28 -10.78 10.30
N GLY A 52 -18.15 -10.44 9.66
CA GLY A 52 -17.91 -9.10 9.12
C GLY A 52 -18.79 -8.77 7.91
N SER A 53 -18.97 -7.47 7.66
CA SER A 53 -19.73 -6.92 6.52
C SER A 53 -18.97 -5.82 5.78
N VAL A 54 -17.64 -5.93 5.69
CA VAL A 54 -16.80 -4.94 4.99
C VAL A 54 -16.75 -5.23 3.49
N ASP A 55 -16.54 -4.22 2.64
CA ASP A 55 -16.31 -4.42 1.20
C ASP A 55 -14.81 -4.71 0.94
N PRO A 56 -14.43 -5.94 0.53
CA PRO A 56 -13.02 -6.28 0.27
C PRO A 56 -12.41 -5.50 -0.90
N GLN A 57 -13.20 -5.06 -1.87
CA GLN A 57 -12.71 -4.29 -3.01
C GLN A 57 -12.41 -2.86 -2.60
N ARG A 58 -13.26 -2.27 -1.75
CA ARG A 58 -12.97 -0.96 -1.15
C ARG A 58 -11.72 -1.01 -0.27
N VAL A 59 -11.55 -2.07 0.53
CA VAL A 59 -10.34 -2.25 1.36
C VAL A 59 -9.08 -2.34 0.49
N LEU A 60 -9.12 -3.13 -0.60
CA LEU A 60 -8.02 -3.23 -1.55
C LEU A 60 -7.67 -1.86 -2.15
N LEU A 61 -8.68 -1.12 -2.61
CA LEU A 61 -8.46 0.20 -3.21
C LEU A 61 -7.85 1.19 -2.23
N LEU A 62 -8.31 1.21 -0.97
CA LEU A 62 -7.74 2.08 0.06
C LEU A 62 -6.28 1.72 0.35
N ALA A 63 -5.97 0.43 0.45
CA ALA A 63 -4.62 -0.06 0.70
C ALA A 63 -3.64 0.31 -0.44
N VAL A 64 -4.08 0.30 -1.70
CA VAL A 64 -3.23 0.74 -2.83
C VAL A 64 -2.75 2.18 -2.67
N TYR A 65 -3.55 3.06 -2.06
CA TYR A 65 -3.25 4.50 -1.96
C TYR A 65 -2.84 4.97 -0.55
N HIS A 66 -2.71 4.07 0.42
CA HIS A 66 -2.56 4.47 1.82
C HIS A 66 -1.26 5.25 2.11
N GLU A 67 -0.17 4.97 1.39
CA GLU A 67 1.12 5.68 1.47
C GLU A 67 1.35 6.65 0.30
N ALA A 68 0.32 6.95 -0.51
CA ALA A 68 0.50 7.77 -1.71
C ALA A 68 1.01 9.19 -1.41
N SER A 69 0.81 9.72 -0.21
CA SER A 69 1.34 11.03 0.22
C SER A 69 2.86 11.06 0.35
N GLU A 70 3.50 9.91 0.51
CA GLU A 70 4.95 9.81 0.73
C GLU A 70 5.77 10.18 -0.50
N VAL A 71 5.15 10.24 -1.67
CA VAL A 71 5.74 10.86 -2.87
C VAL A 71 6.04 12.35 -2.69
N ILE A 72 5.51 12.97 -1.62
CA ILE A 72 5.77 14.35 -1.21
C ILE A 72 6.63 14.40 0.06
N THR A 73 6.40 13.51 1.03
CA THR A 73 7.02 13.58 2.36
C THR A 73 8.27 12.72 2.55
N GLY A 74 8.46 11.67 1.73
CA GLY A 74 9.35 10.55 2.07
C GLY A 74 8.70 9.56 3.03
N ASP A 75 9.39 8.43 3.24
CA ASP A 75 9.11 7.39 4.26
C ASP A 75 9.60 7.83 5.65
#